data_AF-K9UFG5-F1
#
_entry.id   AF-K9UFG5-F1
#
_cell.length_a   1.000
_cell.length_b   1.000
_cell.length_c   1.000
_cell.angle_alpha   90.00
_cell.angle_beta   90.00
_cell.angle_gamma   90.00
#
_symmetry.space_group_name_H-M   'P 1'
#
loop_
_entity.id
_entity.type
_entity.pdbx_description
1 polymer ?
#
loop_
_entity_poly.entity_id
_entity_poly.type
_entity_poly.pdbx_seq_one_letter_code
_entity_poly.pdbx_strand_id
1 'polypeptide(L)'
;MPKKVGHNCFQCSKLSTTEAGAKPCWDAIRCPNRRHYQRNKARISQQRKQSRPVESAGNVLRTIAIEPPIGTSVSIIFYRERQDAPVHAIAAEVWQGTEKVLKVEPMHCMGLSPAQVVGVMTEILQACSSELGVELTKFASKVELHPSQCPISSCPQCHHNN
;
A
#
# COMPACT_ATOMS: atom_id res chain seq x y z
N MET A 1 -58.36 -11.09 36.34
CA MET A 1 -57.40 -10.44 37.26
C MET A 1 -56.84 -9.19 36.60
N PRO A 2 -56.82 -8.02 37.26
CA PRO A 2 -56.29 -6.80 36.63
C PRO A 2 -54.80 -6.98 36.30
N LYS A 3 -54.43 -6.72 35.04
CA LYS A 3 -53.04 -6.85 34.55
C LYS A 3 -52.15 -5.82 35.24
N LYS A 4 -51.02 -6.25 35.80
CA LYS A 4 -50.02 -5.38 36.45
C LYS A 4 -49.50 -4.36 35.43
N VAL A 5 -49.79 -3.08 35.65
CA VAL A 5 -49.24 -1.97 34.87
C VAL A 5 -47.71 -2.05 34.90
N GLY A 6 -47.07 -2.00 33.73
CA GLY A 6 -45.61 -2.05 33.59
C GLY A 6 -44.95 -0.96 34.43
N HIS A 7 -44.15 -1.36 35.41
CA HIS A 7 -43.64 -0.48 36.47
C HIS A 7 -42.49 0.41 35.97
N ASN A 8 -42.64 1.74 36.06
CA ASN A 8 -41.55 2.68 35.80
C ASN A 8 -40.64 2.86 37.04
N CYS A 9 -39.67 1.94 37.22
CA CYS A 9 -38.72 1.98 38.34
C CYS A 9 -37.90 3.29 38.37
N PHE A 10 -37.72 3.92 37.22
CA PHE A 10 -37.02 5.19 37.09
C PHE A 10 -37.83 6.35 37.68
N GLN A 11 -39.13 6.45 37.40
CA GLN A 11 -39.99 7.46 38.05
C GLN A 11 -40.02 7.27 39.57
N CYS A 12 -40.16 6.03 40.02
CA CYS A 12 -40.11 5.74 41.45
C CYS A 12 -38.79 6.20 42.06
N SER A 13 -37.63 6.08 41.41
CA SER A 13 -36.34 6.51 41.99
C SER A 13 -36.24 8.02 42.28
N LYS A 14 -37.06 8.86 41.65
CA LYS A 14 -37.07 10.32 41.86
C LYS A 14 -37.85 10.78 43.08
N LEU A 15 -38.72 9.92 43.62
CA LEU A 15 -39.54 10.23 44.80
C LEU A 15 -38.77 9.99 46.12
N SER A 16 -39.33 10.44 47.25
CA SER A 16 -38.89 10.00 48.57
C SER A 16 -39.22 8.53 48.82
N THR A 17 -38.70 7.92 49.88
CA THR A 17 -38.95 6.50 50.21
C THR A 17 -40.39 6.27 50.67
N THR A 18 -40.97 7.21 51.43
CA THR A 18 -42.35 7.15 51.92
C THR A 18 -43.36 7.24 50.77
N GLU A 19 -43.18 8.20 49.85
CA GLU A 19 -44.06 8.38 48.69
C GLU A 19 -44.01 7.20 47.71
N ALA A 20 -42.84 6.57 47.55
CA ALA A 20 -42.71 5.40 46.70
C ALA A 20 -43.28 4.14 47.38
N GLY A 21 -43.17 4.04 48.71
CA GLY A 21 -43.74 2.96 49.53
C GLY A 21 -45.27 2.93 49.52
N ALA A 22 -45.91 4.09 49.32
CA ALA A 22 -47.35 4.21 49.18
C ALA A 22 -47.89 3.72 47.81
N LYS A 23 -47.02 3.37 46.86
CA LYS A 23 -47.46 2.88 45.54
C LYS A 23 -47.94 1.43 45.63
N PRO A 24 -49.05 1.07 44.96
CA PRO A 24 -49.64 -0.28 45.04
C PRO A 24 -48.76 -1.38 44.45
N CYS A 25 -47.73 -1.02 43.68
CA CYS A 25 -46.76 -1.93 43.08
C CYS A 25 -45.46 -2.04 43.91
N TRP A 26 -45.40 -1.43 45.09
CA TRP A 26 -44.22 -1.46 45.95
C TRP A 26 -43.96 -2.86 46.50
N ASP A 27 -42.72 -3.32 46.34
CA ASP A 27 -42.19 -4.57 46.90
C ASP A 27 -41.05 -4.21 47.85
N ALA A 28 -41.23 -4.48 49.15
CA ALA A 28 -40.28 -4.13 50.20
C ALA A 28 -38.88 -4.74 50.02
N ILE A 29 -38.77 -5.86 49.28
CA ILE A 29 -37.51 -6.56 49.05
C ILE A 29 -36.82 -6.00 47.78
N ARG A 30 -37.58 -5.83 46.69
CA ARG A 30 -37.00 -5.53 45.37
C ARG A 30 -36.93 -4.04 45.05
N CYS A 31 -37.89 -3.23 45.52
CA CYS A 31 -37.96 -1.82 45.15
C CYS A 31 -36.84 -0.95 45.73
N PRO A 32 -36.36 -1.13 46.98
CA PRO A 32 -35.23 -0.35 47.51
C PRO A 32 -33.96 -0.49 46.64
N ASN A 33 -33.58 -1.71 46.29
CA ASN A 33 -32.40 -2.00 45.48
C ASN A 33 -32.51 -1.45 44.06
N ARG A 34 -33.68 -1.63 43.42
CA ARG A 34 -33.94 -1.08 42.08
C ARG A 34 -33.88 0.44 42.06
N ARG A 35 -34.40 1.11 43.09
CA ARG A 35 -34.35 2.58 43.20
C ARG A 35 -32.93 3.08 43.42
N HIS A 36 -32.18 2.43 44.30
CA HIS A 36 -30.76 2.73 44.50
C HIS A 36 -29.97 2.60 43.18
N TYR A 37 -30.17 1.50 42.45
CA TYR A 37 -29.53 1.28 41.15
C TYR A 37 -29.87 2.36 40.13
N GLN A 38 -31.15 2.74 40.00
CA GLN A 38 -31.57 3.76 39.05
C GLN A 38 -31.00 5.16 39.38
N ARG A 39 -30.94 5.54 40.67
CA ARG A 39 -30.30 6.81 41.08
C ARG A 39 -28.80 6.83 40.77
N ASN A 40 -28.14 5.70 41.00
CA ASN A 40 -26.69 5.58 40.85
C ASN A 40 -26.25 5.04 39.49
N LYS A 41 -27.17 4.93 38.52
CA LYS A 41 -26.91 4.27 37.23
C LYS A 41 -25.71 4.88 36.49
N ALA A 42 -25.63 6.21 36.47
CA ALA A 42 -24.51 6.94 35.85
C ALA A 42 -23.18 6.64 36.54
N ARG A 43 -23.15 6.71 37.88
CA ARG A 43 -21.96 6.42 38.70
C ARG A 43 -21.50 4.97 38.55
N ILE A 44 -22.44 4.02 38.59
CA ILE A 44 -22.16 2.58 38.40
C ILE A 44 -21.63 2.33 36.98
N SER A 45 -22.18 2.99 35.97
CA SER A 45 -21.68 2.88 34.59
C SER A 45 -20.27 3.47 34.43
N GLN A 46 -19.94 4.56 35.12
CA GLN A 46 -18.59 5.14 35.10
C GLN A 46 -17.59 4.22 35.81
N GLN A 47 -17.94 3.69 36.98
CA GLN A 47 -17.10 2.72 37.69
C GLN A 47 -16.82 1.49 36.81
N ARG A 48 -17.83 0.97 36.11
CA ARG A 48 -17.64 -0.16 35.18
C ARG A 48 -16.76 0.17 33.98
N LYS A 49 -16.71 1.44 33.52
CA LYS A 49 -15.80 1.86 32.45
C LYS A 49 -14.37 1.96 32.97
N GLN A 50 -14.17 2.46 34.18
CA GLN A 50 -12.86 2.58 34.82
C GLN A 50 -12.29 1.20 35.23
N SER A 51 -13.15 0.26 35.59
CA SER A 51 -12.74 -1.09 35.99
C SER A 51 -12.62 -2.08 34.83
N ARG A 52 -12.81 -1.65 33.57
CA ARG A 52 -12.44 -2.46 32.42
C ARG A 52 -10.93 -2.45 32.32
N PRO A 53 -10.24 -3.59 32.43
CA PRO A 53 -8.88 -3.68 31.95
C PRO A 53 -8.91 -3.21 30.50
N VAL A 54 -8.15 -2.16 30.19
CA VAL A 54 -7.76 -1.92 28.80
C VAL A 54 -6.89 -3.12 28.47
N GLU A 55 -7.50 -4.17 27.92
CA GLU A 55 -6.74 -5.12 27.14
C GLU A 55 -6.18 -4.30 25.99
N SER A 56 -4.99 -3.73 26.20
CA SER A 56 -4.06 -3.47 25.12
C SER A 56 -3.80 -4.84 24.52
N ALA A 57 -4.70 -5.25 23.62
CA ALA A 57 -4.38 -6.19 22.58
C ALA A 57 -3.21 -5.54 21.85
N GLY A 58 -2.01 -5.85 22.32
CA GLY A 58 -0.75 -5.40 21.77
C GLY A 58 -0.65 -6.02 20.40
N ASN A 59 -1.29 -5.37 19.43
CA ASN A 59 -1.07 -5.64 18.03
C ASN A 59 0.29 -5.04 17.70
N VAL A 60 1.34 -5.69 18.21
CA VAL A 60 2.72 -5.36 17.93
C VAL A 60 2.88 -5.68 16.45
N LEU A 61 2.94 -4.62 15.63
CA LEU A 61 3.22 -4.72 14.22
C LEU A 61 4.56 -5.45 14.07
N ARG A 62 4.53 -6.68 13.57
CA ARG A 62 5.74 -7.43 13.26
C ARG A 62 6.19 -7.05 11.87
N THR A 63 7.26 -6.27 11.78
CA THR A 63 7.94 -5.99 10.50
C THR A 63 8.86 -7.15 10.17
N ILE A 64 8.71 -7.73 8.99
CA ILE A 64 9.66 -8.69 8.42
C ILE A 64 10.38 -7.99 7.29
N ALA A 65 11.70 -7.94 7.35
CA ALA A 65 12.53 -7.54 6.22
C ALA A 65 12.86 -8.78 5.40
N ILE A 66 12.52 -8.76 4.11
CA ILE A 66 12.89 -9.81 3.16
C ILE A 66 13.92 -9.18 2.22
N GLU A 67 15.12 -9.74 2.20
CA GLU A 67 16.15 -9.33 1.24
C GLU A 67 15.82 -9.96 -0.13
N PRO A 68 15.70 -9.16 -1.19
CA PRO A 68 15.46 -9.70 -2.52
C PRO A 68 16.70 -10.47 -3.01
N PRO A 69 16.53 -11.57 -3.75
CA PRO A 69 17.68 -12.26 -4.35
C PRO A 69 18.41 -11.33 -5.32
N ILE A 70 19.74 -11.30 -5.25
CA ILE A 70 20.58 -10.52 -6.15
C ILE A 70 20.62 -11.25 -7.50
N GLY A 71 19.76 -10.82 -8.43
CA GLY A 71 19.75 -11.30 -9.82
C GLY A 71 20.46 -10.34 -10.76
N THR A 72 21.00 -10.89 -11.85
CA THR A 72 21.47 -10.10 -13.01
C THR A 72 20.28 -9.79 -13.91
N SER A 73 20.13 -8.53 -14.30
CA SER A 73 19.03 -8.07 -15.13
C SER A 73 19.50 -7.08 -16.18
N VAL A 74 18.93 -7.16 -17.40
CA VAL A 74 19.24 -6.23 -18.50
C VAL A 74 18.03 -5.33 -18.73
N SER A 75 18.28 -4.03 -18.78
CA SER A 75 17.30 -3.02 -19.16
C SER A 75 17.68 -2.45 -20.52
N ILE A 76 16.73 -2.43 -21.46
CA ILE A 76 16.92 -1.78 -22.75
C ILE A 76 16.36 -0.37 -22.71
N ILE A 77 17.07 0.57 -23.33
CA ILE A 77 16.69 1.98 -23.43
C ILE A 77 16.43 2.28 -24.90
N PHE A 78 15.22 2.72 -25.21
CA PHE A 78 14.84 3.20 -26.54
C PHE A 78 14.78 4.72 -26.54
N TYR A 79 15.42 5.34 -27.51
CA TYR A 79 15.21 6.75 -27.83
C TYR A 79 14.20 6.81 -28.98
N ARG A 80 12.98 7.27 -28.70
CA ARG A 80 11.88 7.37 -29.68
C ARG A 80 10.79 8.30 -29.18
N GLU A 81 10.06 8.92 -30.11
CA GLU A 81 9.03 9.92 -29.78
C GLU A 81 7.80 9.29 -29.10
N ARG A 82 7.39 8.11 -29.57
CA ARG A 82 6.26 7.33 -29.06
C ARG A 82 6.43 5.85 -29.36
N GLN A 83 5.56 5.00 -28.81
CA GLN A 83 5.76 3.55 -28.85
C GLN A 83 5.72 2.93 -30.24
N ASP A 84 4.96 3.52 -31.15
CA ASP A 84 4.77 3.13 -32.55
C ASP A 84 5.69 3.92 -33.51
N ALA A 85 6.45 4.90 -33.01
CA ALA A 85 7.39 5.64 -33.83
C ALA A 85 8.64 4.80 -34.15
N PRO A 86 9.31 5.10 -35.28
CA PRO A 86 10.62 4.56 -35.57
C PRO A 86 11.59 4.77 -34.41
N VAL A 87 12.41 3.76 -34.13
CA VAL A 87 13.44 3.84 -33.09
C VAL A 87 14.57 4.72 -33.60
N HIS A 88 14.84 5.81 -32.88
CA HIS A 88 15.93 6.71 -33.22
C HIS A 88 17.28 6.11 -32.81
N ALA A 89 17.38 5.60 -31.58
CA ALA A 89 18.56 4.94 -31.05
C ALA A 89 18.17 3.92 -29.98
N ILE A 90 19.07 2.99 -29.68
CA ILE A 90 18.96 2.07 -28.54
C ILE A 90 20.23 2.04 -27.71
N ALA A 91 20.09 1.75 -26.42
CA ALA A 91 21.17 1.47 -25.49
C ALA A 91 20.73 0.36 -24.53
N ALA A 92 21.64 -0.15 -23.71
CA ALA A 92 21.28 -1.11 -22.67
C ALA A 92 22.14 -0.96 -21.43
N GLU A 93 21.58 -1.37 -20.29
CA GLU A 93 22.26 -1.37 -19.00
C GLU A 93 22.02 -2.70 -18.30
N VAL A 94 23.09 -3.28 -17.74
CA VAL A 94 23.01 -4.50 -16.94
C VAL A 94 23.21 -4.16 -15.47
N TRP A 95 22.33 -4.68 -14.64
CA TRP A 95 22.27 -4.44 -13.22
C TRP A 95 22.37 -5.75 -12.45
N GLN A 96 23.16 -5.76 -11.37
CA GLN A 96 23.19 -6.83 -10.37
C GLN A 96 22.74 -6.26 -9.04
N GLY A 97 21.51 -6.60 -8.64
CA GLY A 97 20.86 -5.92 -7.50
C GLY A 97 20.70 -4.43 -7.77
N THR A 98 21.40 -3.59 -7.00
CA THR A 98 21.37 -2.11 -7.12
C THR A 98 22.57 -1.53 -7.87
N GLU A 99 23.52 -2.37 -8.27
CA GLU A 99 24.76 -1.92 -8.93
C GLU A 99 24.65 -2.10 -10.44
N LYS A 100 25.04 -1.05 -11.18
CA LYS A 100 25.17 -1.11 -12.65
C LYS A 100 26.54 -1.69 -12.98
N VAL A 101 26.55 -2.89 -13.56
CA VAL A 101 27.78 -3.65 -13.83
C VAL A 101 28.25 -3.54 -15.27
N LEU A 102 27.34 -3.25 -16.21
CA LEU A 102 27.68 -3.09 -17.62
C LEU A 102 26.75 -2.08 -18.30
N LYS A 103 27.30 -1.34 -19.27
CA LYS A 103 26.56 -0.39 -20.11
C LYS A 103 26.92 -0.62 -21.57
N VAL A 104 25.90 -0.74 -22.40
CA VAL A 104 26.02 -0.68 -23.85
C VAL A 104 25.76 0.76 -24.27
N GLU A 105 26.76 1.40 -24.89
CA GLU A 105 26.64 2.79 -25.34
C GLU A 105 25.51 2.94 -26.38
N PRO A 106 24.80 4.08 -26.37
CA PRO A 106 23.73 4.32 -27.34
C PRO A 106 24.21 4.27 -28.78
N MET A 107 23.42 3.62 -29.63
CA MET A 107 23.68 3.50 -31.06
C MET A 107 22.45 3.92 -31.87
N HIS A 108 22.65 4.72 -32.91
CA HIS A 108 21.57 5.12 -33.80
C HIS A 108 21.00 3.92 -34.56
N CYS A 109 19.68 3.86 -34.66
CA CYS A 109 18.95 2.86 -35.43
C CYS A 109 18.35 3.45 -36.73
N MET A 110 18.75 4.67 -37.11
CA MET A 110 18.25 5.34 -38.31
C MET A 110 18.48 4.46 -39.54
N GLY A 111 17.40 4.19 -40.29
CA GLY A 111 17.45 3.34 -41.49
C GLY A 111 17.30 1.84 -41.23
N LEU A 112 17.22 1.40 -39.97
CA LEU A 112 16.90 0.01 -39.65
C LEU A 112 15.39 -0.24 -39.68
N SER A 113 14.98 -1.35 -40.28
CA SER A 113 13.61 -1.86 -40.16
C SER A 113 13.34 -2.39 -38.75
N PRO A 114 12.06 -2.51 -38.34
CA PRO A 114 11.72 -3.08 -37.03
C PRO A 114 12.32 -4.48 -36.79
N ALA A 115 12.39 -5.32 -37.82
CA ALA A 115 13.01 -6.65 -37.72
C ALA A 115 14.52 -6.58 -37.47
N GLN A 116 15.22 -5.64 -38.10
CA GLN A 116 16.65 -5.41 -37.86
C GLN A 116 16.90 -4.88 -36.45
N VAL A 117 16.04 -4.00 -35.94
CA VAL A 117 16.15 -3.53 -34.54
C VAL A 117 16.03 -4.70 -33.55
N VAL A 118 15.11 -5.64 -33.78
CA VAL A 118 15.01 -6.88 -32.97
C VAL A 118 16.27 -7.74 -33.07
N GLY A 119 16.91 -7.78 -34.25
CA GLY A 119 18.23 -8.40 -34.43
C GLY A 119 19.29 -7.78 -33.52
N VAL A 120 19.42 -6.45 -33.55
CA VAL A 120 20.38 -5.74 -32.68
C VAL A 120 20.08 -5.97 -31.19
N MET A 121 18.80 -6.00 -30.80
CA MET A 121 18.42 -6.33 -29.42
C MET A 121 18.91 -7.73 -29.00
N THR A 122 18.89 -8.69 -29.91
CA THR A 122 19.38 -10.05 -29.66
C THR A 122 20.90 -10.06 -29.53
N GLU A 123 21.60 -9.34 -30.40
CA GLU A 123 23.06 -9.18 -30.34
C GLU A 123 23.50 -8.50 -29.03
N ILE A 124 22.75 -7.49 -28.56
CA ILE A 124 23.00 -6.84 -27.26
C ILE A 124 22.94 -7.86 -26.13
N LEU A 125 21.91 -8.71 -26.08
CA LEU A 125 21.79 -9.74 -25.05
C LEU A 125 22.94 -10.75 -25.10
N GLN A 126 23.33 -11.19 -26.31
CA GLN A 126 24.46 -12.10 -26.51
C GLN A 126 25.79 -11.50 -26.09
N ALA A 127 26.04 -10.23 -26.44
CA ALA A 127 27.24 -9.50 -26.04
C ALA A 127 27.32 -9.33 -24.52
N CYS A 128 26.22 -8.89 -23.89
CA CYS A 128 26.14 -8.77 -22.43
C CYS A 128 26.33 -10.12 -21.73
N SER A 129 25.76 -11.20 -22.29
CA SER A 129 25.90 -12.55 -21.74
C SER A 129 27.34 -13.03 -21.79
N SER A 130 28.01 -12.78 -22.92
CA SER A 130 29.40 -13.18 -23.15
C SER A 130 30.36 -12.43 -22.24
N GLU A 131 30.17 -11.12 -22.08
CA GLU A 131 31.03 -10.28 -21.23
C GLU A 131 30.90 -10.65 -19.74
N LEU A 132 29.70 -10.98 -19.28
CA LEU A 132 29.44 -11.28 -17.86
C LEU A 132 29.53 -12.77 -17.51
N GLY A 133 29.66 -13.67 -18.51
CA GLY A 133 29.66 -15.11 -18.30
C GLY A 133 28.34 -15.68 -17.76
N VAL A 134 27.22 -14.97 -17.97
CA VAL A 134 25.87 -15.37 -17.51
C VAL A 134 24.90 -15.36 -18.68
N GLU A 135 23.94 -16.28 -18.70
CA GLU A 135 22.96 -16.35 -19.79
C GLU A 135 21.85 -15.29 -19.62
N LEU A 136 21.83 -14.28 -20.49
CA LEU A 136 20.81 -13.23 -20.52
C LEU A 136 19.89 -13.45 -21.72
N THR A 137 18.74 -14.07 -21.48
CA THR A 137 17.81 -14.47 -22.56
C THR A 137 16.74 -13.42 -22.87
N LYS A 138 16.53 -12.45 -21.97
CA LYS A 138 15.47 -11.44 -22.10
C LYS A 138 15.83 -10.14 -21.38
N PHE A 139 15.22 -9.06 -21.83
CA PHE A 139 15.21 -7.79 -21.10
C PHE A 139 14.22 -7.84 -19.94
N ALA A 140 14.67 -7.45 -18.75
CA ALA A 140 13.85 -7.35 -17.56
C ALA A 140 12.99 -6.08 -17.55
N SER A 141 13.49 -5.01 -18.18
CA SER A 141 12.77 -3.74 -18.28
C SER A 141 13.05 -3.04 -19.60
N LYS A 142 12.14 -2.12 -19.95
CA LYS A 142 12.23 -1.27 -21.12
C LYS A 142 12.02 0.17 -20.67
N VAL A 143 12.98 1.03 -21.01
CA VAL A 143 12.95 2.47 -20.76
C VAL A 143 12.75 3.16 -22.10
N GLU A 144 11.86 4.14 -22.13
CA GLU A 144 11.60 4.96 -23.33
C GLU A 144 11.94 6.41 -23.02
N LEU A 145 12.88 6.96 -23.80
CA LEU A 145 13.33 8.33 -23.72
C LEU A 145 13.01 9.05 -25.04
N HIS A 146 12.78 10.35 -24.96
CA HIS A 146 12.54 11.16 -26.16
C HIS A 146 13.83 11.25 -27.01
N PRO A 147 13.77 11.34 -28.36
CA PRO A 147 14.97 11.42 -29.20
C PRO A 147 15.89 12.62 -28.89
N SER A 148 15.33 13.72 -28.39
CA SER A 148 16.13 14.87 -27.93
C SER A 148 17.04 14.57 -26.73
N GLN A 149 16.81 13.47 -26.02
CA GLN A 149 17.64 13.00 -24.91
C GLN A 149 18.75 12.05 -25.39
N CYS A 150 18.90 11.84 -26.70
CA CYS A 150 19.97 11.03 -27.27
C CYS A 150 21.33 11.68 -26.96
N PRO A 151 22.28 10.97 -26.30
CA PRO A 151 23.56 11.54 -25.93
C PRO A 151 24.62 11.45 -27.04
N ILE A 152 24.27 10.98 -28.24
CA ILE A 152 25.22 10.83 -29.35
C ILE A 152 25.56 12.22 -29.91
N SER A 153 26.84 12.60 -29.86
CA SER A 153 27.34 13.96 -30.11
C SER A 153 27.08 14.54 -31.50
N SER A 154 26.79 13.69 -32.50
CA SER A 154 26.44 14.09 -33.87
C SER A 154 25.01 13.69 -34.24
N CYS A 155 24.10 13.67 -33.27
CA CYS A 155 22.72 13.24 -33.48
C CYS A 155 21.92 14.27 -34.32
N PRO A 156 21.36 13.88 -35.48
CA PRO A 156 20.61 14.80 -36.34
C PRO A 156 19.30 15.30 -35.73
N GLN A 157 18.75 14.58 -34.73
CA GLN A 157 17.48 14.92 -34.07
C GLN A 157 17.65 15.78 -32.81
N CYS A 158 18.88 16.02 -32.35
CA CYS A 158 19.16 16.90 -31.20
C CYS A 158 19.15 18.40 -31.55
N HIS A 159 18.99 18.78 -32.82
CA HIS A 159 19.01 20.18 -33.28
C HIS A 159 17.71 20.97 -33.09
N HIS A 160 16.88 20.66 -32.09
CA HIS A 160 15.66 21.43 -31.79
C HIS A 160 15.62 21.92 -30.34
N ASN A 161 16.66 22.63 -29.90
CA ASN A 161 16.49 23.61 -28.82
C ASN A 161 17.57 24.69 -28.93
N ASN A 162 17.18 25.82 -29.50
CA ASN A 162 17.84 27.11 -29.34
C ASN A 162 16.78 28.10 -28.87
#